data_AF-E3M4J3-F1
#
_entry.id   AF-E3M4J3-F1
#
_cell.length_a   1.000
_cell.length_b   1.000
_cell.length_c   1.000
_cell.angle_alpha   90.00
_cell.angle_beta   90.00
_cell.angle_gamma   90.00
#
_symmetry.space_group_name_H-M   'P 1'
#
loop_
_entity.id
_entity.type
_entity.pdbx_description
1 polymer ?
#
loop_
_entity_poly.entity_id
_entity_poly.type
_entity_poly.pdbx_seq_one_letter_code
_entity_poly.pdbx_strand_id
1 'polypeptide(L)'
;MNSCHPPTDEMAGLIGIYIFQGCYGLLTVAIYALNIRALQHHKANVDKSFSLLYTCCAALSITYFLDHFLIRRFVKLGFFCEFILEKFKEPNYWMMPYKTVASYCPIAILVFHTLIAAHRFSIVVAPIRGIQIWDHYRRVFAIFGFLIPFIFMWFMVPCKSYAKLDSEGNGGLDIEYDKVFSFSSSLFAAIAAVFFGLLTLFLTFGMLIVLVNLSLRKLGQAEINLIIFEIFMTVFTMIYAFTQGILYYSIYIAKDMELKSIVIQFRTFAIDIFILPQAWTLLFLSTTVRRSTLRIFGKHLGIEFLSTDIDNQKITRMNSTAPPTYSLQKSVVLNNNFTAPK
;
A
#
# COMPACT_ATOMS: atom_id res chain seq x y z
N MET A 1 -15.88 19.11 -27.46
CA MET A 1 -15.30 18.26 -28.52
C MET A 1 -14.18 17.46 -27.87
N ASN A 2 -14.19 16.14 -27.93
CA ASN A 2 -13.11 15.35 -27.33
C ASN A 2 -11.89 15.42 -28.26
N SER A 3 -10.79 15.96 -27.75
CA SER A 3 -9.53 16.14 -28.48
C SER A 3 -8.42 15.32 -27.84
N CYS A 4 -7.39 15.01 -28.62
CA CYS A 4 -6.20 14.37 -28.08
C CYS A 4 -5.43 15.27 -27.11
N HIS A 5 -5.52 16.59 -27.29
CA HIS A 5 -4.83 17.56 -26.44
C HIS A 5 -5.81 18.23 -25.48
N PRO A 6 -5.41 18.43 -24.21
CA PRO A 6 -6.12 19.29 -23.28
C PRO A 6 -6.25 20.73 -23.84
N PRO A 7 -7.21 21.52 -23.36
CA PRO A 7 -7.28 22.95 -23.64
C PRO A 7 -5.94 23.64 -23.33
N THR A 8 -5.48 24.54 -24.21
CA THR A 8 -4.16 25.18 -24.12
C THR A 8 -3.93 25.98 -22.84
N ASP A 9 -5.02 26.50 -22.27
CA ASP A 9 -5.10 27.22 -21.00
C ASP A 9 -4.94 26.32 -19.77
N GLU A 10 -5.28 25.03 -19.86
CA GLU A 10 -5.16 24.07 -18.75
C GLU A 10 -3.89 23.21 -18.83
N MET A 11 -3.28 23.10 -20.02
CA MET A 11 -2.14 22.21 -20.29
C MET A 11 -0.93 22.48 -19.38
N ALA A 12 -0.56 23.75 -19.17
CA ALA A 12 0.58 24.11 -18.33
C ALA A 12 0.36 23.72 -16.85
N GLY A 13 -0.87 23.89 -16.35
CA GLY A 13 -1.25 23.50 -14.98
C GLY A 13 -1.23 21.99 -14.80
N LEU A 14 -1.79 21.23 -15.74
CA LEU A 14 -1.78 19.76 -15.77
C LEU A 14 -0.36 19.19 -15.80
N ILE A 15 0.51 19.76 -16.65
CA ILE A 15 1.93 19.37 -16.71
C ILE A 15 2.61 19.66 -15.37
N GLY A 16 2.40 20.84 -14.79
CA GLY A 16 2.97 21.21 -13.49
C GLY A 16 2.55 20.25 -12.36
N ILE A 17 1.26 19.91 -12.30
CA ILE A 17 0.74 18.93 -11.32
C ILE A 17 1.41 17.57 -11.53
N TYR A 18 1.48 17.06 -12.76
CA TYR A 18 2.06 15.74 -13.00
C TYR A 18 3.58 15.70 -12.77
N ILE A 19 4.31 16.78 -13.06
CA ILE A 19 5.75 16.87 -12.70
C ILE A 19 5.90 16.82 -11.17
N PHE A 20 5.11 17.62 -10.44
CA PHE A 20 5.14 17.61 -8.99
C PHE A 20 4.84 16.21 -8.42
N GLN A 21 3.80 15.56 -8.96
CA GLN A 21 3.43 14.19 -8.61
C GLN A 21 4.51 13.16 -8.94
N GLY A 22 5.18 13.32 -10.09
CA GLY A 22 6.30 12.49 -10.48
C GLY A 22 7.48 12.60 -9.52
N CYS A 23 7.85 13.82 -9.14
CA CYS A 23 8.97 14.07 -8.23
C CYS A 23 8.78 13.39 -6.87
N TYR A 24 7.65 13.62 -6.19
CA TYR A 24 7.42 13.00 -4.88
C TYR A 24 7.16 11.50 -4.99
N GLY A 25 6.55 11.05 -6.09
CA GLY A 25 6.23 9.65 -6.31
C GLY A 25 7.48 8.80 -6.58
N LEU A 26 8.39 9.28 -7.44
CA LEU A 26 9.68 8.64 -7.69
C LEU A 26 10.54 8.54 -6.41
N LEU A 27 10.56 9.62 -5.61
CA LEU A 27 11.23 9.61 -4.31
C LEU A 27 10.64 8.54 -3.39
N THR A 28 9.32 8.40 -3.39
CA THR A 28 8.63 7.39 -2.59
C THR A 28 8.93 5.97 -3.08
N VAL A 29 8.98 5.72 -4.40
CA VAL A 29 9.38 4.44 -4.98
C VAL A 29 10.80 4.06 -4.55
N ALA A 30 11.73 5.01 -4.54
CA ALA A 30 13.07 4.79 -4.04
C ALA A 30 13.07 4.39 -2.56
N ILE A 31 12.25 5.04 -1.74
CA ILE A 31 12.10 4.69 -0.31
C ILE A 31 11.49 3.29 -0.13
N TYR A 32 10.49 2.91 -0.93
CA TYR A 32 9.98 1.54 -0.89
C TYR A 32 11.06 0.52 -1.20
N ALA A 33 11.88 0.74 -2.24
CA ALA A 33 12.98 -0.16 -2.58
C ALA A 33 14.00 -0.29 -1.44
N LEU A 34 14.31 0.83 -0.76
CA LEU A 34 15.20 0.85 0.40
C LEU A 34 14.60 0.13 1.60
N ASN A 35 13.31 0.33 1.89
CA ASN A 35 12.61 -0.35 2.96
C ASN A 35 12.59 -1.87 2.72
N ILE A 36 12.26 -2.31 1.50
CA ILE A 36 12.28 -3.73 1.12
C ILE A 36 13.68 -4.32 1.35
N ARG A 37 14.73 -3.63 0.89
CA ARG A 37 16.11 -4.07 1.06
C ARG A 37 16.50 -4.14 2.55
N ALA A 38 16.13 -3.15 3.35
CA ALA A 38 16.40 -3.12 4.78
C ALA A 38 15.74 -4.28 5.51
N LEU A 39 14.46 -4.57 5.20
CA LEU A 39 13.71 -5.68 5.79
C LEU A 39 14.27 -7.05 5.37
N GLN A 40 14.78 -7.18 4.14
CA GLN A 40 15.42 -8.41 3.68
C GLN A 40 16.76 -8.68 4.37
N HIS A 41 17.56 -7.64 4.67
CA HIS A 41 18.86 -7.78 5.32
C HIS A 41 18.77 -7.91 6.86
N HIS A 42 17.78 -7.28 7.50
CA HIS A 42 17.64 -7.26 8.96
C HIS A 42 16.48 -8.12 9.47
N LYS A 43 16.34 -9.35 8.94
CA LYS A 43 15.31 -10.35 9.31
C LYS A 43 15.21 -10.68 10.81
N ALA A 44 16.22 -10.34 11.61
CA ALA A 44 16.25 -10.60 13.05
C ALA A 44 15.61 -9.50 13.91
N ASN A 45 15.42 -8.29 13.37
CA ASN A 45 15.04 -7.11 14.16
C ASN A 45 13.60 -6.62 13.91
N VAL A 46 12.93 -7.15 12.89
CA VAL A 46 11.53 -6.85 12.56
C VAL A 46 10.79 -8.17 12.42
N ASP A 47 9.54 -8.19 12.87
CA ASP A 47 8.62 -9.32 12.72
C ASP A 47 8.61 -9.84 11.28
N LYS A 48 8.88 -11.15 11.12
CA LYS A 48 9.07 -11.78 9.80
C LYS A 48 7.77 -11.80 9.00
N SER A 49 6.65 -11.97 9.68
CA SER A 49 5.33 -12.06 9.07
C SER A 49 4.89 -10.67 8.59
N PHE A 50 5.04 -9.65 9.43
CA PHE A 50 4.86 -8.25 9.01
C PHE A 50 5.77 -7.86 7.85
N SER A 51 7.06 -8.21 7.91
CA SER A 51 8.03 -7.85 6.87
C SER A 51 7.64 -8.43 5.51
N LEU A 52 7.12 -9.67 5.47
CA LEU A 52 6.63 -10.30 4.25
C LEU A 52 5.39 -9.58 3.70
N LEU A 53 4.38 -9.36 4.54
CA LEU A 53 3.14 -8.69 4.14
C LEU A 53 3.41 -7.25 3.63
N TYR A 54 4.24 -6.50 4.35
CA TYR A 54 4.67 -5.17 3.94
C TYR A 54 5.42 -5.19 2.60
N THR A 55 6.33 -6.15 2.40
CA THR A 55 7.08 -6.26 1.13
C THR A 55 6.16 -6.52 -0.05
N CYS A 56 5.17 -7.41 0.12
CA CYS A 56 4.15 -7.67 -0.90
C CYS A 56 3.32 -6.41 -1.21
N CYS A 57 2.86 -5.72 -0.16
CA CYS A 57 2.11 -4.47 -0.30
C CYS A 57 2.94 -3.38 -1.01
N ALA A 58 4.19 -3.18 -0.60
CA ALA A 58 5.11 -2.23 -1.21
C ALA A 58 5.37 -2.52 -2.70
N ALA A 59 5.55 -3.79 -3.07
CA ALA A 59 5.70 -4.19 -4.47
C ALA A 59 4.45 -3.86 -5.31
N LEU A 60 3.25 -4.10 -4.76
CA LEU A 60 1.99 -3.72 -5.40
C LEU A 60 1.85 -2.19 -5.53
N SER A 61 2.18 -1.44 -4.48
CA SER A 61 2.15 0.03 -4.48
C SER A 61 3.10 0.62 -5.52
N ILE A 62 4.33 0.09 -5.65
CA ILE A 62 5.27 0.50 -6.71
C ILE A 62 4.66 0.19 -8.08
N THR A 63 4.18 -1.04 -8.29
CA THR A 63 3.63 -1.47 -9.59
C THR A 63 2.45 -0.58 -10.00
N TYR A 64 1.56 -0.30 -9.06
CA TYR A 64 0.39 0.54 -9.30
C TYR A 64 0.77 2.00 -9.56
N PHE A 65 1.71 2.54 -8.79
CA PHE A 65 2.20 3.90 -9.02
C PHE A 65 2.82 4.03 -10.42
N LEU A 66 3.67 3.09 -10.82
CA LEU A 66 4.29 3.10 -12.14
C LEU A 66 3.25 3.00 -13.27
N ASP A 67 2.27 2.09 -13.16
CA ASP A 67 1.17 2.02 -14.14
C ASP A 67 0.36 3.33 -14.21
N HIS A 68 -0.03 3.85 -13.05
CA HIS A 68 -0.84 5.05 -12.98
C HIS A 68 -0.09 6.29 -13.46
N PHE A 69 1.21 6.40 -13.17
CA PHE A 69 2.02 7.55 -13.55
C PHE A 69 2.46 7.48 -15.02
N LEU A 70 3.07 6.37 -15.44
CA LEU A 70 3.69 6.25 -16.77
C LEU A 70 2.69 6.00 -17.89
N ILE A 71 1.53 5.39 -17.59
CA ILE A 71 0.53 5.06 -18.60
C ILE A 71 -0.68 5.96 -18.43
N ARG A 72 -1.34 5.95 -17.28
CA ARG A 72 -2.64 6.65 -17.16
C ARG A 72 -2.53 8.17 -17.14
N ARG A 73 -1.61 8.75 -16.36
CA ARG A 73 -1.41 10.21 -16.32
C ARG A 73 -0.71 10.70 -17.58
N PHE A 74 0.28 9.96 -18.07
CA PHE A 74 1.01 10.32 -19.28
C PHE A 74 0.12 10.38 -20.53
N VAL A 75 -0.76 9.40 -20.70
CA VAL A 75 -1.67 9.36 -21.85
C VAL A 75 -2.77 10.44 -21.76
N LYS A 76 -3.12 10.89 -20.54
CA LYS A 76 -4.04 12.04 -20.33
C LYS A 76 -3.45 13.38 -20.77
N LEU A 77 -2.12 13.52 -20.81
CA LEU A 77 -1.47 14.73 -21.34
C LEU A 77 -1.55 14.85 -22.87
N GLY A 78 -2.05 13.83 -23.56
CA GLY A 78 -2.15 13.83 -25.02
C GLY A 78 -0.86 13.42 -25.74
N PHE A 79 0.23 13.16 -25.00
CA PHE A 79 1.47 12.64 -25.59
C PHE A 79 1.23 11.27 -26.24
N PHE A 80 1.56 11.16 -27.52
CA PHE A 80 1.28 9.99 -28.37
C PHE A 80 -0.20 9.58 -28.47
N CYS A 81 -1.14 10.46 -28.10
CA CYS A 81 -2.57 10.15 -28.13
C CYS A 81 -3.03 9.68 -29.52
N GLU A 82 -2.63 10.38 -30.58
CA GLU A 82 -3.01 10.01 -31.95
C GLU A 82 -2.45 8.63 -32.33
N PHE A 83 -1.18 8.37 -32.03
CA PHE A 83 -0.53 7.08 -32.30
C PHE A 83 -1.17 5.92 -31.52
N ILE A 84 -1.49 6.13 -30.23
CA ILE A 84 -2.13 5.11 -29.40
C ILE A 84 -3.55 4.86 -29.90
N LEU A 85 -4.28 5.92 -30.25
CA LEU A 85 -5.64 5.80 -30.77
C LEU A 85 -5.64 5.09 -32.13
N GLU A 86 -4.72 5.43 -33.03
CA GLU A 86 -4.59 4.77 -34.35
C GLU A 86 -4.38 3.26 -34.21
N LYS A 87 -3.49 2.84 -33.29
CA LYS A 87 -3.15 1.43 -33.12
C LYS A 87 -4.07 0.63 -32.19
N PHE A 88 -4.71 1.28 -31.23
CA PHE A 88 -5.41 0.60 -30.14
C PHE A 88 -6.84 1.07 -29.91
N LYS A 89 -7.45 1.81 -30.84
CA LYS A 89 -8.88 2.16 -30.78
C LYS A 89 -9.81 0.95 -30.84
N GLU A 90 -9.39 -0.13 -31.50
CA GLU A 90 -10.16 -1.37 -31.56
C GLU A 90 -9.88 -2.29 -30.37
N PRO A 91 -10.90 -3.00 -29.83
CA PRO A 91 -10.73 -3.94 -28.72
C PRO A 91 -9.70 -5.02 -29.01
N ASN A 92 -8.64 -5.05 -28.18
CA ASN A 92 -7.52 -5.98 -28.30
C ASN A 92 -7.07 -6.50 -26.93
N TYR A 93 -6.27 -7.56 -26.93
CA TYR A 93 -5.70 -8.12 -25.69
C TYR A 93 -4.43 -7.39 -25.23
N TRP A 94 -3.80 -6.58 -26.08
CA TRP A 94 -2.54 -5.88 -25.76
C TRP A 94 -2.72 -4.79 -24.71
N MET A 95 -3.87 -4.10 -24.69
CA MET A 95 -4.16 -3.09 -23.67
C MET A 95 -4.70 -3.67 -22.35
N MET A 96 -5.09 -4.95 -22.35
CA MET A 96 -5.74 -5.58 -21.22
C MET A 96 -4.86 -5.67 -19.96
N PRO A 97 -3.54 -5.94 -20.04
CA PRO A 97 -2.65 -5.89 -18.88
C PRO A 97 -2.71 -4.56 -18.12
N TYR A 98 -2.74 -3.42 -18.80
CA TYR A 98 -2.81 -2.09 -18.17
C TYR A 98 -4.14 -1.84 -17.47
N LYS A 99 -5.25 -2.30 -18.06
CA LYS A 99 -6.56 -2.23 -17.40
C LYS A 99 -6.63 -3.17 -16.19
N THR A 100 -6.02 -4.34 -16.32
CA THR A 100 -5.96 -5.36 -15.27
C THR A 100 -5.15 -4.87 -14.08
N VAL A 101 -3.92 -4.38 -14.29
CA VAL A 101 -3.06 -3.82 -13.22
C VAL A 101 -3.79 -2.72 -12.45
N ALA A 102 -4.41 -1.79 -13.19
CA ALA A 102 -5.10 -0.67 -12.57
C ALA A 102 -6.36 -1.02 -11.78
N SER A 103 -6.97 -2.17 -12.07
CA SER A 103 -8.14 -2.69 -11.36
C SER A 103 -7.71 -3.62 -10.21
N TYR A 104 -6.67 -4.41 -10.43
CA TYR A 104 -6.16 -5.43 -9.51
C TYR A 104 -5.41 -4.83 -8.34
N CYS A 105 -4.41 -3.99 -8.64
CA CYS A 105 -3.47 -3.54 -7.62
C CYS A 105 -4.17 -2.79 -6.48
N PRO A 106 -5.13 -1.88 -6.71
CA PRO A 106 -5.84 -1.22 -5.61
C PRO A 106 -6.55 -2.22 -4.69
N ILE A 107 -7.22 -3.22 -5.26
CA ILE A 107 -7.91 -4.27 -4.50
C ILE A 107 -6.90 -5.11 -3.72
N ALA A 108 -5.79 -5.50 -4.36
CA ALA A 108 -4.73 -6.25 -3.71
C ALA A 108 -4.11 -5.47 -2.54
N ILE A 109 -3.82 -4.19 -2.71
CA ILE A 109 -3.29 -3.31 -1.66
C ILE A 109 -4.28 -3.24 -0.48
N LEU A 110 -5.59 -3.07 -0.75
CA LEU A 110 -6.64 -3.09 0.28
C LEU A 110 -6.68 -4.40 1.07
N VAL A 111 -6.56 -5.54 0.38
CA VAL A 111 -6.47 -6.86 1.02
C VAL A 111 -5.22 -6.95 1.90
N PHE A 112 -4.07 -6.50 1.42
CA PHE A 112 -2.83 -6.51 2.21
C PHE A 112 -2.91 -5.57 3.42
N HIS A 113 -3.55 -4.40 3.31
CA HIS A 113 -3.80 -3.53 4.46
C HIS A 113 -4.65 -4.26 5.51
N THR A 114 -5.72 -4.93 5.06
CA THR A 114 -6.58 -5.72 5.94
C THR A 114 -5.79 -6.86 6.62
N LEU A 115 -4.91 -7.55 5.89
CA LEU A 115 -4.05 -8.61 6.44
C LEU A 115 -3.06 -8.07 7.47
N ILE A 116 -2.48 -6.88 7.24
CA ILE A 116 -1.59 -6.23 8.20
C ILE A 116 -2.39 -5.82 9.46
N ALA A 117 -3.58 -5.26 9.30
CA ALA A 117 -4.47 -4.94 10.42
C ALA A 117 -4.85 -6.20 11.23
N ALA A 118 -5.23 -7.28 10.55
CA ALA A 118 -5.56 -8.57 11.18
C ALA A 118 -4.37 -9.16 11.92
N HIS A 119 -3.18 -9.05 11.33
CA HIS A 119 -1.93 -9.46 11.94
C HIS A 119 -1.66 -8.68 13.24
N ARG A 120 -1.77 -7.35 13.21
CA ARG A 120 -1.54 -6.51 14.39
C ARG A 120 -2.58 -6.78 15.47
N PHE A 121 -3.86 -6.84 15.11
CA PHE A 121 -4.95 -7.21 16.00
C PHE A 121 -4.68 -8.55 16.70
N SER A 122 -4.31 -9.58 15.93
CA SER A 122 -4.04 -10.93 16.47
C SER A 122 -2.91 -10.94 17.50
N ILE A 123 -1.84 -10.18 17.26
CA ILE A 123 -0.71 -10.09 18.20
C ILE A 123 -1.09 -9.31 19.45
N VAL A 124 -1.92 -8.28 19.34
CA VAL A 124 -2.36 -7.51 20.52
C VAL A 124 -3.34 -8.32 21.37
N VAL A 125 -4.27 -9.04 20.75
CA VAL A 125 -5.30 -9.83 21.45
C VAL A 125 -4.72 -11.12 22.04
N ALA A 126 -3.84 -11.80 21.30
CA ALA A 126 -3.25 -13.06 21.71
C ALA A 126 -1.75 -13.11 21.35
N PRO A 127 -0.86 -12.46 22.13
CA PRO A 127 0.54 -12.28 21.76
C PRO A 127 1.31 -13.56 21.42
N ILE A 128 1.13 -14.61 22.22
CA ILE A 128 1.88 -15.88 22.02
C ILE A 128 1.33 -16.65 20.81
N ARG A 129 0.02 -16.87 20.79
CA ARG A 129 -0.63 -17.66 19.73
C ARG A 129 -0.63 -16.92 18.39
N GLY A 130 -0.87 -15.62 18.41
CA GLY A 130 -0.84 -14.75 17.24
C GLY A 130 0.50 -14.85 16.52
N ILE A 131 1.61 -14.61 17.23
CA ILE A 131 2.95 -14.69 16.63
C ILE A 131 3.20 -16.08 16.02
N GLN A 132 2.85 -17.16 16.75
CA GLN A 132 3.06 -18.53 16.26
C GLN A 132 2.26 -18.82 14.97
N ILE A 133 0.99 -18.44 14.93
CA ILE A 133 0.12 -18.66 13.76
C ILE A 133 0.65 -17.87 12.56
N TRP A 134 0.94 -16.60 12.74
CA TRP A 134 1.41 -15.73 11.65
C TRP A 134 2.77 -16.19 11.13
N ASP A 135 3.73 -16.51 12.00
CA ASP A 135 5.04 -16.99 11.56
C ASP A 135 4.99 -18.34 10.84
N HIS A 136 4.11 -19.24 11.27
CA HIS A 136 3.93 -20.54 10.64
C HIS A 136 3.25 -20.41 9.26
N TYR A 137 2.16 -19.63 9.17
CA TYR A 137 1.33 -19.52 7.96
C TYR A 137 1.59 -18.27 7.10
N ARG A 138 2.64 -17.49 7.37
CA ARG A 138 2.91 -16.21 6.66
C ARG A 138 2.86 -16.28 5.14
N ARG A 139 3.38 -17.36 4.55
CA ARG A 139 3.38 -17.53 3.07
C ARG A 139 1.96 -17.80 2.56
N VAL A 140 1.18 -18.56 3.32
CA VAL A 140 -0.22 -18.86 3.00
C VAL A 140 -1.04 -17.57 3.04
N PHE A 141 -0.89 -16.74 4.06
CA PHE A 141 -1.54 -15.43 4.13
C PHE A 141 -1.13 -14.51 2.97
N ALA A 142 0.16 -14.47 2.62
CA ALA A 142 0.63 -13.69 1.47
C ALA A 142 0.02 -14.19 0.14
N ILE A 143 -0.06 -15.51 -0.07
CA ILE A 143 -0.70 -16.10 -1.25
C ILE A 143 -2.19 -15.72 -1.31
N PHE A 144 -2.91 -15.84 -0.20
CA PHE A 144 -4.31 -15.40 -0.14
C PHE A 144 -4.46 -13.91 -0.43
N GLY A 145 -3.52 -13.08 0.02
CA GLY A 145 -3.47 -11.65 -0.31
C GLY A 145 -3.47 -11.37 -1.82
N PHE A 146 -2.81 -12.22 -2.61
CA PHE A 146 -2.82 -12.13 -4.07
C PHE A 146 -4.00 -12.86 -4.74
N LEU A 147 -4.57 -13.89 -4.11
CA LEU A 147 -5.68 -14.64 -4.71
C LEU A 147 -7.04 -13.94 -4.56
N ILE A 148 -7.29 -13.31 -3.40
CA ILE A 148 -8.58 -12.66 -3.10
C ILE A 148 -9.01 -11.62 -4.14
N PRO A 149 -8.12 -10.73 -4.66
CA PRO A 149 -8.52 -9.75 -5.67
C PRO A 149 -9.11 -10.35 -6.94
N PHE A 150 -8.73 -11.59 -7.32
CA PHE A 150 -9.31 -12.25 -8.49
C PHE A 150 -10.80 -12.54 -8.33
N ILE A 151 -11.30 -12.72 -7.10
CA ILE A 151 -12.75 -12.87 -6.83
C ILE A 151 -13.51 -11.63 -7.26
N PHE A 152 -12.88 -10.45 -7.23
CA PHE A 152 -13.49 -9.18 -7.64
C PHE A 152 -13.24 -8.82 -9.10
N MET A 153 -12.43 -9.60 -9.83
CA MET A 153 -12.05 -9.30 -11.22
C MET A 153 -12.18 -10.45 -12.21
N TRP A 154 -12.63 -11.63 -11.80
CA TRP A 154 -12.71 -12.81 -12.68
C TRP A 154 -13.45 -12.51 -14.00
N PHE A 155 -14.48 -11.66 -13.95
CA PHE A 155 -15.29 -11.28 -15.11
C PHE A 155 -14.54 -10.41 -16.13
N MET A 156 -13.39 -9.83 -15.75
CA MET A 156 -12.55 -9.04 -16.64
C MET A 156 -11.64 -9.92 -17.51
N VAL A 157 -11.37 -11.17 -17.12
CA VAL A 157 -10.45 -12.07 -17.83
C VAL A 157 -10.79 -12.26 -19.32
N PRO A 158 -12.06 -12.47 -19.74
CA PRO A 158 -12.38 -12.63 -21.15
C PRO A 158 -12.49 -11.30 -21.92
N CYS A 159 -12.44 -10.16 -21.23
CA CYS A 159 -12.63 -8.85 -21.85
C CYS A 159 -11.41 -8.43 -22.68
N LYS A 160 -11.68 -7.63 -23.71
CA LYS A 160 -10.65 -6.94 -24.51
C LYS A 160 -10.62 -5.47 -24.12
N SER A 161 -9.46 -4.82 -24.22
CA SER A 161 -9.30 -3.40 -23.90
C SER A 161 -9.01 -2.56 -25.14
N TYR A 162 -9.38 -1.29 -25.09
CA TYR A 162 -9.16 -0.32 -26.16
C TYR A 162 -8.94 1.09 -25.61
N ALA A 163 -8.26 1.91 -26.40
CA ALA A 163 -8.06 3.33 -26.14
C ALA A 163 -9.26 4.13 -26.66
N LYS A 164 -9.76 5.05 -25.86
CA LYS A 164 -10.80 6.00 -26.27
C LYS A 164 -10.41 7.39 -25.80
N LEU A 165 -10.77 8.42 -26.57
CA LEU A 165 -10.65 9.80 -26.10
C LEU A 165 -11.38 9.96 -24.77
N ASP A 166 -10.76 10.68 -23.83
CA ASP A 166 -11.29 10.92 -22.50
C ASP A 166 -12.75 11.40 -22.62
N SER A 167 -13.64 10.66 -21.96
CA SER A 167 -15.08 10.91 -22.03
C SER A 167 -15.50 12.21 -21.36
N GLU A 168 -14.61 12.82 -20.58
CA GLU A 168 -14.88 13.98 -19.73
C GLU A 168 -14.44 15.30 -20.38
N GLY A 169 -13.88 15.25 -21.60
CA GLY A 169 -13.56 16.45 -22.37
C GLY A 169 -12.26 17.17 -21.97
N ASN A 170 -11.51 16.62 -21.00
CA ASN A 170 -10.26 17.20 -20.48
C ASN A 170 -9.04 16.93 -21.38
N GLY A 171 -9.24 16.32 -22.56
CA GLY A 171 -8.17 15.88 -23.44
C GLY A 171 -7.54 14.53 -23.04
N GLY A 172 -6.79 13.93 -23.98
CA GLY A 172 -6.08 12.67 -23.76
C GLY A 172 -6.91 11.40 -24.00
N LEU A 173 -6.41 10.24 -23.53
CA LEU A 173 -7.10 8.95 -23.66
C LEU A 173 -7.40 8.29 -22.32
N ASP A 174 -8.51 7.58 -22.30
CA ASP A 174 -8.84 6.56 -21.31
C ASP A 174 -8.67 5.16 -21.92
N ILE A 175 -8.25 4.22 -21.07
CA ILE A 175 -8.22 2.80 -21.40
C ILE A 175 -9.51 2.17 -20.92
N GLU A 176 -10.36 1.78 -21.86
CA GLU A 176 -11.61 1.08 -21.60
C GLU A 176 -11.54 -0.40 -21.99
N TYR A 177 -12.60 -1.12 -21.69
CA TYR A 177 -12.73 -2.53 -22.02
C TYR A 177 -14.12 -2.82 -22.53
N ASP A 178 -14.16 -3.73 -23.50
CA ASP A 178 -15.39 -4.27 -24.03
C ASP A 178 -15.96 -5.28 -23.04
N LYS A 179 -17.20 -5.03 -22.64
CA LYS A 179 -17.85 -5.74 -21.54
C LYS A 179 -18.50 -7.01 -22.06
N VAL A 180 -17.89 -8.15 -21.76
CA VAL A 180 -18.50 -9.47 -22.01
C VAL A 180 -19.68 -9.72 -21.06
N PHE A 181 -19.57 -9.23 -19.83
CA PHE A 181 -20.63 -9.29 -18.81
C PHE A 181 -21.15 -7.89 -18.49
N SER A 182 -22.39 -7.78 -18.01
CA SER A 182 -22.99 -6.50 -17.59
C SER A 182 -22.30 -5.86 -16.36
N PHE A 183 -21.35 -6.56 -15.73
CA PHE A 183 -20.60 -6.09 -14.58
C PHE A 183 -19.60 -5.00 -14.93
N SER A 184 -19.44 -4.03 -14.03
CA SER A 184 -18.45 -2.95 -14.16
C SER A 184 -17.28 -3.15 -13.21
N SER A 185 -16.05 -3.04 -13.70
CA SER A 185 -14.83 -2.99 -12.89
C SER A 185 -14.87 -1.88 -11.83
N SER A 186 -15.45 -0.72 -12.14
CA SER A 186 -15.64 0.37 -11.18
C SER A 186 -16.57 -0.02 -10.02
N LEU A 187 -17.65 -0.75 -10.30
CA LEU A 187 -18.58 -1.26 -9.29
C LEU A 187 -17.87 -2.22 -8.34
N PHE A 188 -17.17 -3.23 -8.88
CA PHE A 188 -16.50 -4.23 -8.06
C PHE A 188 -15.30 -3.64 -7.29
N ALA A 189 -14.61 -2.67 -7.87
CA ALA A 189 -13.58 -1.90 -7.15
C ALA A 189 -14.17 -1.13 -5.96
N ALA A 190 -15.34 -0.50 -6.12
CA ALA A 190 -16.02 0.18 -5.03
C ALA A 190 -16.50 -0.78 -3.92
N ILE A 191 -17.09 -1.91 -4.31
CA ILE A 191 -17.49 -2.97 -3.36
C ILE A 191 -16.28 -3.44 -2.54
N ALA A 192 -15.18 -3.79 -3.23
CA ALA A 192 -13.96 -4.23 -2.57
C ALA A 192 -13.38 -3.13 -1.65
N ALA A 193 -13.34 -1.88 -2.10
CA ALA A 193 -12.81 -0.76 -1.34
C ALA A 193 -13.60 -0.50 -0.06
N VAL A 194 -14.94 -0.50 -0.12
CA VAL A 194 -15.79 -0.34 1.06
C VAL A 194 -15.65 -1.55 1.99
N PHE A 195 -15.69 -2.77 1.46
CA PHE A 195 -15.59 -3.99 2.26
C PHE A 195 -14.27 -4.09 3.02
N PHE A 196 -13.14 -4.01 2.32
CA PHE A 196 -11.82 -4.10 2.94
C PHE A 196 -11.46 -2.85 3.76
N GLY A 197 -11.95 -1.68 3.36
CA GLY A 197 -11.80 -0.45 4.14
C GLY A 197 -12.47 -0.55 5.51
N LEU A 198 -13.74 -0.97 5.55
CA LEU A 198 -14.47 -1.19 6.80
C LEU A 198 -13.87 -2.32 7.63
N LEU A 199 -13.46 -3.42 7.01
CA LEU A 199 -12.82 -4.53 7.73
C LEU A 199 -11.50 -4.10 8.38
N THR A 200 -10.66 -3.36 7.65
CA THR A 200 -9.43 -2.75 8.19
C THR A 200 -9.75 -1.83 9.37
N LEU A 201 -10.75 -0.95 9.22
CA LEU A 201 -11.19 -0.04 10.28
C LEU A 201 -11.65 -0.78 11.54
N PHE A 202 -12.48 -1.82 11.40
CA PHE A 202 -12.96 -2.61 12.53
C PHE A 202 -11.85 -3.36 13.24
N LEU A 203 -10.90 -3.94 12.49
CA LEU A 203 -9.73 -4.60 13.08
C LEU A 203 -8.85 -3.63 13.86
N THR A 204 -8.59 -2.45 13.31
CA THR A 204 -7.80 -1.40 13.96
C THR A 204 -8.52 -0.86 15.20
N PHE A 205 -9.84 -0.61 15.13
CA PHE A 205 -10.61 -0.16 16.28
C PHE A 205 -10.66 -1.22 17.38
N GLY A 206 -10.88 -2.50 17.01
CA GLY A 206 -10.82 -3.63 17.95
C GLY A 206 -9.46 -3.74 18.62
N MET A 207 -8.37 -3.56 17.87
CA MET A 207 -7.00 -3.53 18.41
C MET A 207 -6.85 -2.42 19.45
N LEU A 208 -7.32 -1.20 19.14
CA LEU A 208 -7.24 -0.05 20.04
C LEU A 208 -8.05 -0.25 21.33
N ILE A 209 -9.24 -0.84 21.26
CA ILE A 209 -10.04 -1.16 22.46
C ILE A 209 -9.26 -2.10 23.38
N VAL A 210 -8.71 -3.19 22.82
CA VAL A 210 -7.93 -4.16 23.60
C VAL A 210 -6.68 -3.52 24.19
N LEU A 211 -6.05 -2.63 23.44
CA LEU A 211 -4.86 -1.89 23.85
C LEU A 211 -5.12 -0.94 25.04
N VAL A 212 -6.24 -0.24 25.03
CA VAL A 212 -6.69 0.62 26.15
C VAL A 212 -6.87 -0.23 27.41
N ASN A 213 -7.45 -1.42 27.29
CA ASN A 213 -7.66 -2.34 28.40
C ASN A 213 -6.35 -2.96 28.96
N LEU A 214 -5.30 -3.08 28.15
CA LEU A 214 -4.03 -3.74 28.53
C LEU A 214 -2.96 -2.81 29.14
N SER A 215 -3.21 -1.49 29.21
CA SER A 215 -2.24 -0.44 29.56
C SER A 215 -1.01 -0.42 28.63
N LEU A 216 -0.90 0.65 27.82
CA LEU A 216 0.18 0.89 26.85
C LEU A 216 1.60 0.76 27.42
N ARG A 217 1.79 0.93 28.74
CA ARG A 217 3.09 0.85 29.42
C ARG A 217 3.76 -0.52 29.33
N LYS A 218 3.03 -1.57 28.96
CA LYS A 218 3.55 -2.94 28.86
C LYS A 218 4.15 -3.29 27.48
N LEU A 219 4.02 -2.41 26.49
CA LEU A 219 4.52 -2.66 25.13
C LEU A 219 5.89 -2.06 24.88
N GLY A 220 6.73 -2.80 24.16
CA GLY A 220 8.00 -2.28 23.67
C GLY A 220 7.81 -1.21 22.60
N GLN A 221 8.76 -0.28 22.48
CA GLN A 221 8.71 0.82 21.53
C GLN A 221 8.51 0.37 20.07
N ALA A 222 9.07 -0.78 19.69
CA ALA A 222 8.91 -1.33 18.35
C ALA A 222 7.45 -1.69 18.02
N GLU A 223 6.71 -2.26 18.98
CA GLU A 223 5.29 -2.58 18.79
C GLU A 223 4.43 -1.32 18.75
N ILE A 224 4.74 -0.33 19.60
CA ILE A 224 4.06 0.99 19.56
C ILE A 224 4.21 1.61 18.17
N ASN A 225 5.43 1.60 17.61
CA ASN A 225 5.70 2.14 16.29
C ASN A 225 4.94 1.40 15.17
N LEU A 226 4.77 0.08 15.30
CA LEU A 226 3.97 -0.72 14.35
C LEU A 226 2.46 -0.46 14.50
N ILE A 227 1.97 -0.20 15.71
CA ILE A 227 0.57 0.20 15.94
C ILE A 227 0.32 1.58 15.34
N ILE A 228 1.22 2.54 15.54
CA ILE A 228 1.11 3.87 14.93
C ILE A 228 1.12 3.76 13.40
N PHE A 229 2.00 2.93 12.84
CA PHE A 229 2.01 2.63 11.42
C PHE A 229 0.64 2.14 10.93
N GLU A 230 0.03 1.18 11.64
CA GLU A 230 -1.28 0.62 11.30
C GLU A 230 -2.41 1.67 11.35
N ILE A 231 -2.39 2.57 12.33
CA ILE A 231 -3.38 3.66 12.43
C ILE A 231 -3.30 4.58 11.21
N PHE A 232 -2.10 5.00 10.82
CA PHE A 232 -1.92 5.83 9.62
C PHE A 232 -2.38 5.10 8.35
N MET A 233 -2.00 3.83 8.21
CA MET A 233 -2.45 2.97 7.11
C MET A 233 -3.97 2.88 7.03
N THR A 234 -4.64 2.68 8.16
CA THR A 234 -6.11 2.63 8.23
C THR A 234 -6.73 3.96 7.76
N VAL A 235 -6.19 5.10 8.20
CA VAL A 235 -6.68 6.43 7.77
C VAL A 235 -6.56 6.60 6.25
N PHE A 236 -5.41 6.29 5.66
CA PHE A 236 -5.21 6.41 4.20
C PHE A 236 -6.10 5.44 3.42
N THR A 237 -6.32 4.24 3.96
CA THR A 237 -7.26 3.25 3.40
C THR A 237 -8.68 3.79 3.39
N MET A 238 -9.12 4.41 4.49
CA MET A 238 -10.46 4.96 4.60
C MET A 238 -10.69 6.15 3.66
N ILE A 239 -9.70 7.01 3.44
CA ILE A 239 -9.78 8.10 2.44
C ILE A 239 -10.05 7.52 1.04
N TYR A 240 -9.33 6.46 0.66
CA TYR A 240 -9.55 5.79 -0.63
C TYR A 240 -10.92 5.10 -0.70
N ALA A 241 -11.30 4.33 0.33
CA ALA A 241 -12.57 3.63 0.40
C ALA A 241 -13.75 4.60 0.32
N PHE A 242 -13.68 5.72 1.03
CA PHE A 242 -14.67 6.79 0.99
C PHE A 242 -14.77 7.40 -0.42
N THR A 243 -13.63 7.71 -1.06
CA THR A 243 -13.60 8.24 -2.43
C THR A 243 -14.25 7.28 -3.43
N GLN A 244 -13.96 5.97 -3.32
CA GLN A 244 -14.62 4.96 -4.17
C GLN A 244 -16.11 4.83 -3.87
N GLY A 245 -16.52 4.94 -2.60
CA GLY A 245 -17.92 4.94 -2.18
C GLY A 245 -18.71 6.11 -2.76
N ILE A 246 -18.16 7.33 -2.73
CA ILE A 246 -18.79 8.50 -3.35
C ILE A 246 -18.84 8.33 -4.87
N LEU A 247 -17.76 7.85 -5.49
CA LEU A 247 -17.75 7.61 -6.94
C LEU A 247 -18.82 6.59 -7.37
N TYR A 248 -19.03 5.55 -6.57
CA TYR A 248 -20.13 4.61 -6.78
C TYR A 248 -21.49 5.30 -6.65
N TYR A 249 -21.68 6.07 -5.57
CA TYR A 249 -22.91 6.81 -5.33
C TYR A 249 -23.25 7.77 -6.47
N SER A 250 -22.26 8.54 -6.96
CA SER A 250 -22.47 9.51 -8.04
C SER A 250 -22.82 8.84 -9.36
N ILE A 251 -22.16 7.71 -9.71
CA ILE A 251 -22.41 7.01 -10.98
C ILE A 251 -23.73 6.22 -10.97
N TYR A 252 -24.02 5.50 -9.89
CA TYR A 252 -25.07 4.47 -9.90
C TYR A 252 -26.34 4.87 -9.15
N ILE A 253 -26.24 5.70 -8.11
CA ILE A 253 -27.37 6.05 -7.24
C ILE A 253 -27.91 7.42 -7.60
N ALA A 254 -27.10 8.47 -7.42
CA ALA A 254 -27.49 9.85 -7.69
C ALA A 254 -27.51 10.18 -9.19
N LYS A 255 -26.71 9.46 -10.00
CA LYS A 255 -26.50 9.74 -11.44
C LYS A 255 -26.09 11.20 -11.68
N ASP A 256 -25.32 11.76 -10.76
CA ASP A 256 -24.86 13.14 -10.75
C ASP A 256 -23.49 13.23 -11.43
N MET A 257 -23.49 13.85 -12.62
CA MET A 257 -22.30 13.98 -13.45
C MET A 257 -21.32 15.04 -12.93
N GLU A 258 -21.81 16.05 -12.21
CA GLU A 258 -20.96 17.08 -11.59
C GLU A 258 -20.20 16.49 -10.41
N LEU A 259 -20.93 15.81 -9.51
CA LEU A 259 -20.31 15.10 -8.39
C LEU A 259 -19.33 14.03 -8.88
N LYS A 260 -19.66 13.29 -9.94
CA LYS A 260 -18.74 12.33 -10.58
C LYS A 260 -17.44 13.00 -11.01
N SER A 261 -17.52 14.13 -11.72
CA SER A 261 -16.35 14.87 -12.22
C SER A 261 -15.44 15.33 -11.07
N ILE A 262 -16.02 15.95 -10.04
CA ILE A 262 -15.29 16.43 -8.85
C ILE A 262 -14.55 15.27 -8.17
N VAL A 263 -15.23 14.13 -7.98
CA VAL A 263 -14.65 12.96 -7.31
C VAL A 263 -13.52 12.36 -8.13
N ILE A 264 -13.62 12.34 -9.47
CA ILE A 264 -12.56 11.84 -10.35
C ILE A 264 -11.32 12.73 -10.30
N GLN A 265 -11.49 14.06 -10.23
CA GLN A 265 -10.36 14.97 -10.03
C GLN A 265 -9.64 14.68 -8.69
N PHE A 266 -10.41 14.53 -7.60
CA PHE A 266 -9.83 14.23 -6.28
C PHE A 266 -9.24 12.82 -6.19
N ARG A 267 -9.76 11.86 -6.97
CA ARG A 267 -9.35 10.45 -6.94
C ARG A 267 -7.85 10.27 -7.16
N THR A 268 -7.23 11.08 -8.01
CA THR A 268 -5.78 11.00 -8.27
C THR A 268 -4.97 11.26 -6.99
N PHE A 269 -5.36 12.28 -6.22
CA PHE A 269 -4.75 12.58 -4.92
C PHE A 269 -5.08 11.52 -3.87
N ALA A 270 -6.32 11.03 -3.84
CA ALA A 270 -6.70 9.96 -2.93
C ALA A 270 -5.90 8.67 -3.18
N ILE A 271 -5.60 8.35 -4.46
CA ILE A 271 -4.70 7.25 -4.83
C ILE A 271 -3.28 7.51 -4.31
N ASP A 272 -2.74 8.71 -4.50
CA ASP A 272 -1.39 9.03 -4.03
C ASP A 272 -1.29 8.93 -2.50
N ILE A 273 -2.28 9.44 -1.76
CA ILE A 273 -2.39 9.30 -0.30
C ILE A 273 -2.55 7.84 0.11
N PHE A 274 -3.25 7.03 -0.67
CA PHE A 274 -3.46 5.62 -0.37
C PHE A 274 -2.16 4.81 -0.46
N ILE A 275 -1.32 5.08 -1.47
CA ILE A 275 -0.17 4.22 -1.80
C ILE A 275 1.19 4.76 -1.38
N LEU A 276 1.37 6.07 -1.22
CA LEU A 276 2.72 6.65 -1.05
C LEU A 276 3.15 6.83 0.41
N PRO A 277 2.31 7.34 1.33
CA PRO A 277 2.71 7.61 2.71
C PRO A 277 3.28 6.40 3.45
N GLN A 278 2.85 5.18 3.12
CA GLN A 278 3.28 3.95 3.81
C GLN A 278 4.80 3.72 3.75
N ALA A 279 5.45 4.14 2.65
CA ALA A 279 6.90 4.07 2.53
C ALA A 279 7.59 4.95 3.60
N TRP A 280 7.06 6.16 3.76
CA TRP A 280 7.55 7.17 4.68
C TRP A 280 7.24 6.81 6.13
N THR A 281 6.02 6.37 6.42
CA THR A 281 5.60 5.98 7.76
C THR A 281 6.50 4.88 8.32
N LEU A 282 6.85 3.86 7.53
CA LEU A 282 7.78 2.82 8.00
C LEU A 282 9.21 3.37 8.19
N LEU A 283 9.70 4.22 7.28
CA LEU A 283 11.03 4.81 7.38
C LEU A 283 11.18 5.67 8.65
N PHE A 284 10.15 6.45 9.00
CA PHE A 284 10.18 7.30 10.19
C PHE A 284 10.02 6.52 11.49
N LEU A 285 9.15 5.51 11.50
CA LEU A 285 8.79 4.77 12.71
C LEU A 285 9.76 3.61 13.01
N SER A 286 10.38 2.97 12.02
CA SER A 286 11.31 1.87 12.25
C SER A 286 12.75 2.36 12.34
N THR A 287 13.32 2.34 13.54
CA THR A 287 14.73 2.68 13.78
C THR A 287 15.68 1.78 13.01
N THR A 288 15.35 0.49 12.87
CA THR A 288 16.12 -0.49 12.08
C THR A 288 16.13 -0.11 10.61
N VAL A 289 14.97 0.18 10.03
CA VAL A 289 14.86 0.58 8.61
C VAL A 289 15.57 1.92 8.39
N ARG A 290 15.33 2.91 9.27
CA ARG A 290 15.98 4.22 9.21
C ARG A 290 17.50 4.12 9.23
N ARG A 291 18.08 3.37 10.16
CA ARG A 291 19.54 3.18 10.26
C ARG A 291 20.10 2.44 9.05
N SER A 292 19.41 1.41 8.55
CA SER A 292 19.81 0.69 7.35
C SER A 292 19.82 1.62 6.12
N THR A 293 18.77 2.42 5.94
CA THR A 293 18.66 3.37 4.84
C THR A 293 19.74 4.45 4.92
N LEU A 294 19.95 5.04 6.10
CA LEU A 294 21.01 6.04 6.31
C LEU A 294 22.41 5.49 6.06
N ARG A 295 22.68 4.22 6.39
CA ARG A 295 23.97 3.59 6.09
C ARG A 295 24.20 3.42 4.58
N ILE A 296 23.17 3.02 3.84
CA ILE A 296 23.26 2.87 2.37
C ILE A 296 23.52 4.22 1.70
N PHE A 297 22.80 5.26 2.14
CA PHE A 297 23.00 6.63 1.67
C PHE A 297 24.37 7.19 2.07
N GLY A 298 24.77 7.05 3.34
CA GLY A 298 26.08 7.47 3.83
C GLY A 298 27.22 6.82 3.06
N LYS A 299 27.12 5.51 2.77
CA LYS A 299 28.10 4.80 1.94
C LYS A 299 28.17 5.33 0.50
N HIS A 300 27.04 5.72 -0.10
CA HIS A 300 27.03 6.32 -1.44
C HIS A 300 27.57 7.74 -1.46
N LEU A 301 27.41 8.49 -0.36
CA LEU A 301 27.89 9.86 -0.21
C LEU A 301 29.33 9.95 0.31
N GLY A 302 30.00 8.81 0.56
CA GLY A 302 31.34 8.77 1.15
C GLY A 302 31.39 9.23 2.61
N ILE A 303 30.24 9.29 3.29
CA ILE A 303 30.13 9.71 4.69
C ILE A 303 29.88 8.46 5.55
N GLU A 304 30.91 8.02 6.29
CA GLU A 304 30.78 6.97 7.30
C GLU A 304 29.99 7.46 8.52
N PHE A 305 28.67 7.58 8.37
CA PHE A 305 27.79 7.73 9.52
C PHE A 305 27.66 6.38 10.25
N LEU A 306 28.24 6.31 11.46
CA LEU A 306 28.00 5.27 12.48
C LEU A 306 28.42 3.83 12.10
N SER A 307 29.70 3.62 11.75
CA SER A 307 30.30 2.28 11.78
C SER A 307 30.70 1.84 13.22
N THR A 308 30.98 2.79 14.11
CA THR A 308 31.64 2.52 15.41
C THR A 308 30.78 1.82 16.45
N ASP A 309 29.45 1.97 16.46
CA ASP A 309 28.61 1.40 17.52
C ASP A 309 28.23 -0.09 17.31
N ILE A 310 28.20 -0.55 16.06
CA ILE A 310 27.84 -1.94 15.75
C ILE A 310 29.06 -2.85 15.77
N ASP A 311 30.25 -2.37 15.39
CA ASP A 311 31.46 -3.19 15.53
C ASP A 311 31.74 -3.47 17.01
N ASN A 312 31.48 -2.50 17.90
CA ASN A 312 31.50 -2.74 19.34
C ASN A 312 30.44 -3.77 19.79
N GLN A 313 29.20 -3.73 19.27
CA GLN A 313 28.16 -4.75 19.56
C GLN A 313 28.45 -6.13 18.97
N LYS A 314 29.13 -6.19 17.82
CA LYS A 314 29.51 -7.44 17.14
C LYS A 314 30.67 -8.10 17.87
N ILE A 315 31.62 -7.31 18.39
CA ILE A 315 32.69 -7.76 19.28
C ILE A 315 32.12 -8.25 20.63
N THR A 316 31.15 -7.54 21.23
CA THR A 316 30.50 -8.04 22.47
C THR A 316 29.66 -9.30 22.26
N ARG A 317 29.02 -9.47 21.08
CA ARG A 317 28.27 -10.69 20.74
C ARG A 317 29.16 -11.90 20.44
N MET A 318 30.34 -11.72 19.85
CA MET A 318 31.26 -12.85 19.65
C MET A 318 31.79 -13.42 20.97
N ASN A 319 31.84 -12.59 22.03
CA ASN A 319 32.24 -13.01 23.38
C ASN A 319 31.07 -13.50 24.26
N SER A 320 29.84 -13.51 23.76
CA SER A 320 28.66 -13.97 24.50
C SER A 320 28.03 -15.18 23.81
N THR A 321 28.22 -16.36 24.39
CA THR A 321 27.65 -17.65 23.94
C THR A 321 26.15 -17.80 24.25
N ALA A 322 25.44 -16.73 24.60
CA ALA A 322 24.02 -16.79 24.93
C ALA A 322 23.12 -16.56 23.69
N PRO A 323 22.05 -17.37 23.50
CA PRO A 323 21.15 -17.22 22.36
C PRO A 323 20.36 -15.89 22.43
N PRO A 324 19.92 -15.35 21.28
CA PRO A 324 19.20 -14.09 21.21
C PRO A 324 17.82 -14.22 21.85
N THR A 325 17.69 -13.75 23.09
CA THR A 325 16.41 -13.66 23.81
C THR A 325 15.46 -12.68 23.13
N TYR A 326 14.30 -13.18 22.72
CA TYR A 326 13.15 -12.43 22.25
C TYR A 326 12.66 -11.47 23.36
N SER A 327 12.51 -10.19 23.04
CA SER A 327 12.16 -9.10 23.98
C SER A 327 10.78 -9.26 24.65
N LEU A 328 9.91 -10.14 24.15
CA LEU A 328 8.65 -10.53 24.79
C LEU A 328 8.81 -11.57 25.91
N GLN A 329 9.94 -12.30 25.93
CA GLN A 329 10.17 -13.35 26.92
C GLN A 329 10.67 -12.78 28.25
N LYS A 330 11.37 -11.64 28.23
CA LYS A 330 11.88 -10.99 29.45
C LYS A 330 10.76 -10.40 30.31
N SER A 331 9.69 -9.87 29.73
CA SER A 331 8.59 -9.28 30.53
C SER A 331 7.66 -10.33 31.15
N VAL A 332 7.53 -11.50 30.54
CA VAL A 332 6.65 -12.57 31.03
C VAL A 332 7.36 -13.49 32.04
N VAL A 333 8.66 -13.78 31.83
CA VAL A 333 9.40 -14.67 32.74
C VAL A 333 9.76 -13.99 34.06
N LEU A 334 9.90 -12.66 34.09
CA LEU A 334 10.16 -11.91 35.34
C LEU A 334 8.93 -11.80 36.26
N ASN A 335 7.72 -12.14 35.79
CA ASN A 335 6.50 -11.93 36.56
C ASN A 335 5.92 -13.19 37.21
N ASN A 336 6.49 -14.38 36.94
CA ASN A 336 6.04 -15.65 37.54
C ASN A 336 6.86 -16.09 38.77
N ASN A 337 7.80 -15.26 39.25
CA ASN A 337 8.70 -15.64 40.35
C ASN A 337 8.53 -14.83 41.64
N PHE A 338 7.36 -14.22 41.90
CA PHE A 338 7.11 -13.63 43.21
C PHE A 338 5.73 -13.97 43.77
N THR A 339 5.77 -14.50 45.00
CA THR A 339 4.71 -14.69 46.01
C THR A 339 3.82 -15.94 45.92
N ALA A 340 4.30 -17.03 46.55
CA ALA A 340 3.44 -17.85 47.40
C ALA A 340 3.58 -17.33 48.84
N PRO A 341 2.50 -16.92 49.53
CA PRO A 341 2.53 -16.71 50.98
C PRO A 341 2.39 -18.05 51.71
N LYS A 342 3.00 -18.09 52.90
CA LYS A 342 3.16 -19.22 53.81
C LYS A 342 1.87 -19.93 54.19
#